data_AF-A0A5J4QYW7-F1
#
_entry.id   AF-A0A5J4QYW7-F1
#
_cell.length_a   1.000
_cell.length_b   1.000
_cell.length_c   1.000
_cell.angle_alpha   90.00
_cell.angle_beta   90.00
_cell.angle_gamma   90.00
#
_symmetry.space_group_name_H-M   'P 1'
#
loop_
_entity.id
_entity.type
_entity.pdbx_description
1 polymer ?
#
loop_
_entity_poly.entity_id
_entity_poly.type
_entity_poly.pdbx_seq_one_letter_code
_entity_poly.pdbx_strand_id
1 'polypeptide(L)'
;MNDKNSYMIALHEYLRSFANKQKLFFKMIEEKIIYYGLSASYLGLTIPEELKKKYVKTHYAVYNKVAYQKLRDDYNQDKSNLLYLYLLLVYGFNHMIRFNGSGDFNLPVGNVDYNRNVHQALETYFTTTKNLEINFENLDFVEFLRRYSFQKDDFVYLDPPYLISKCEYNKGWTQENDDALLKLLDYLDSQGIKFALSNVLVHKGNVNEKLKKWAQNYHVHQDLQSNYISYHDNTIKNTVEVLITNY
;
A
#
# COMPACT_ATOMS: atom_id res chain seq x y z
N MET A 1 -1.68 -12.29 -6.24
CA MET A 1 -1.71 -11.26 -5.18
C MET A 1 -3.13 -11.17 -4.66
N ASN A 2 -3.32 -11.24 -3.35
CA ASN A 2 -4.62 -11.09 -2.70
C ASN A 2 -4.58 -9.92 -1.72
N ASP A 3 -5.62 -9.09 -1.71
CA ASP A 3 -5.77 -8.00 -0.74
C ASP A 3 -7.25 -7.80 -0.42
N LYS A 4 -7.60 -7.48 0.82
CA LYS A 4 -8.99 -7.24 1.24
C LYS A 4 -9.53 -5.90 0.73
N ASN A 5 -8.66 -4.95 0.38
CA ASN A 5 -9.04 -3.67 -0.20
C ASN A 5 -9.28 -3.80 -1.71
N SER A 6 -10.55 -3.85 -2.11
CA SER A 6 -10.96 -3.99 -3.51
C SER A 6 -10.44 -2.86 -4.41
N TYR A 7 -10.25 -1.64 -3.88
CA TYR A 7 -9.69 -0.52 -4.65
C TYR A 7 -8.20 -0.73 -4.96
N MET A 8 -7.45 -1.37 -4.06
CA MET A 8 -6.04 -1.70 -4.32
C MET A 8 -5.92 -2.71 -5.46
N ILE A 9 -6.78 -3.75 -5.43
CA ILE A 9 -6.87 -4.76 -6.48
C ILE A 9 -7.28 -4.11 -7.82
N ALA A 10 -8.34 -3.30 -7.82
CA ALA A 10 -8.80 -2.61 -9.03
C ALA A 10 -7.72 -1.68 -9.62
N LEU A 11 -6.96 -0.97 -8.79
CA LEU A 11 -5.85 -0.13 -9.25
C LEU A 11 -4.73 -0.96 -9.89
N HIS A 12 -4.37 -2.11 -9.30
CA HIS A 12 -3.38 -3.00 -9.90
C HIS A 12 -3.86 -3.60 -11.22
N GLU A 13 -5.10 -4.06 -11.30
CA GLU A 13 -5.70 -4.54 -12.56
C GLU A 13 -5.72 -3.44 -13.62
N TYR A 14 -6.14 -2.24 -13.23
CA TYR A 14 -6.16 -1.06 -14.09
C TYR A 14 -4.78 -0.72 -14.62
N LEU A 15 -3.77 -0.54 -13.75
CA LEU A 15 -2.39 -0.26 -14.15
C LEU A 15 -1.83 -1.38 -15.03
N ARG A 16 -2.00 -2.64 -14.64
CA ARG A 16 -1.51 -3.78 -15.43
C ARG A 16 -2.14 -3.84 -16.82
N SER A 17 -3.40 -3.42 -16.96
CA SER A 17 -4.03 -3.31 -18.28
C SER A 17 -3.24 -2.37 -19.22
N PHE A 18 -2.45 -1.43 -18.68
CA PHE A 18 -1.57 -0.55 -19.44
C PHE A 18 -0.12 -1.00 -19.58
N ALA A 19 0.29 -2.17 -19.06
CA ALA A 19 1.69 -2.61 -19.11
C ALA A 19 2.28 -2.66 -20.54
N ASN A 20 1.46 -2.96 -21.55
CA ASN A 20 1.85 -2.95 -22.97
C ASN A 20 1.56 -1.62 -23.70
N LYS A 21 0.92 -0.66 -23.03
CA LYS A 21 0.50 0.64 -23.56
C LYS A 21 0.85 1.77 -22.59
N GLN A 22 2.02 1.68 -21.95
CA GLN A 22 2.48 2.64 -20.92
C GLN A 22 2.49 4.09 -21.42
N LYS A 23 2.85 4.33 -22.69
CA LYS A 23 2.82 5.67 -23.31
C LYS A 23 1.42 6.28 -23.30
N LEU A 24 0.38 5.47 -23.52
CA LEU A 24 -1.00 5.93 -23.46
C LEU A 24 -1.38 6.31 -22.03
N PHE A 25 -1.00 5.49 -21.04
CA PHE A 25 -1.26 5.78 -19.64
C PHE A 25 -0.62 7.11 -19.18
N PHE A 26 0.66 7.30 -19.48
CA PHE A 26 1.36 8.54 -19.15
C PHE A 26 0.70 9.75 -19.81
N LYS A 27 0.37 9.66 -21.10
CA LYS A 27 -0.39 10.71 -21.79
C LYS A 27 -1.71 11.05 -21.08
N MET A 28 -2.49 10.04 -20.67
CA MET A 28 -3.75 10.25 -19.96
C MET A 28 -3.55 10.94 -18.59
N ILE A 29 -2.53 10.55 -17.82
CA ILE A 29 -2.20 11.19 -16.55
C ILE A 29 -1.79 12.65 -16.78
N GLU A 30 -0.88 12.89 -17.72
CA GLU A 30 -0.32 14.22 -18.00
C GLU A 30 -1.38 15.19 -18.51
N GLU A 31 -2.28 14.74 -19.39
CA GLU A 31 -3.43 15.51 -19.85
C GLU A 31 -4.34 15.92 -18.68
N LYS A 32 -4.57 15.02 -17.71
CA LYS A 32 -5.40 15.33 -16.54
C LYS A 32 -4.71 16.24 -15.55
N ILE A 33 -3.41 16.07 -15.33
CA ILE A 33 -2.59 17.00 -14.53
C ILE A 33 -2.71 18.42 -15.09
N ILE A 34 -2.53 18.58 -16.40
CA ILE A 34 -2.66 19.88 -17.08
C ILE A 34 -4.08 20.42 -16.96
N TYR A 35 -5.10 19.59 -17.23
CA TYR A 35 -6.51 19.98 -17.16
C TYR A 35 -6.93 20.51 -15.79
N TYR A 36 -6.50 19.88 -14.70
CA TYR A 36 -6.81 20.33 -13.34
C TYR A 36 -5.92 21.49 -12.87
N GLY A 37 -4.80 21.77 -13.56
CA GLY A 37 -3.82 22.76 -13.11
C GLY A 37 -3.00 22.27 -11.91
N LEU A 38 -2.73 20.97 -11.83
CA LEU A 38 -1.86 20.39 -10.80
C LEU A 38 -0.38 20.67 -11.14
N SER A 39 0.43 20.91 -10.12
CA SER A 39 1.89 20.99 -10.30
C SER A 39 2.46 19.63 -10.70
N ALA A 40 3.49 19.63 -11.54
CA ALA A 40 4.18 18.44 -11.99
C ALA A 40 5.61 18.79 -12.40
N SER A 41 6.53 18.71 -11.44
CA SER A 41 7.96 18.98 -11.64
C SER A 41 8.58 18.09 -12.72
N TYR A 42 8.10 16.86 -12.92
CA TYR A 42 8.55 16.01 -14.02
C TYR A 42 8.23 16.62 -15.41
N LEU A 43 7.13 17.36 -15.52
CA LEU A 43 6.68 18.01 -16.76
C LEU A 43 7.17 19.47 -16.88
N GLY A 44 7.95 19.95 -15.92
CA GLY A 44 8.34 21.36 -15.83
C GLY A 44 7.21 22.29 -15.36
N LEU A 45 6.07 21.76 -14.91
CA LEU A 45 4.95 22.52 -14.35
C LEU A 45 5.24 22.84 -12.87
N THR A 46 6.20 23.72 -12.65
CA THR A 46 6.70 24.04 -11.30
C THR A 46 5.87 25.12 -10.62
N ILE A 47 5.84 25.05 -9.30
CA ILE A 47 5.20 26.08 -8.46
C ILE A 47 6.01 27.40 -8.42
N PRO A 48 5.35 28.55 -8.26
CA PRO A 48 6.00 29.85 -8.12
C PRO A 48 7.01 29.93 -6.95
N GLU A 49 8.16 30.57 -7.18
CA GLU A 49 9.22 30.74 -6.17
C GLU A 49 8.74 31.50 -4.92
N GLU A 50 7.84 32.46 -5.08
CA GLU A 50 7.24 33.19 -3.96
C GLU A 50 6.46 32.26 -3.02
N LEU A 51 5.73 31.28 -3.58
CA LEU A 51 5.02 30.28 -2.79
C LEU A 51 5.98 29.31 -2.10
N LYS A 52 7.08 28.92 -2.75
CA LYS A 52 8.13 28.09 -2.12
C LYS A 52 8.73 28.79 -0.90
N LYS A 53 9.05 30.08 -1.03
CA LYS A 53 9.61 30.89 0.08
C LYS A 53 8.61 31.08 1.22
N LYS A 54 7.33 31.32 0.89
CA LYS A 54 6.27 31.52 1.89
C LYS A 54 5.88 30.23 2.62
N TYR A 55 5.90 29.09 1.95
CA TYR A 55 5.44 27.79 2.47
C TYR A 55 6.51 26.69 2.35
N VAL A 56 7.65 26.88 3.00
CA VAL A 56 8.86 26.04 2.86
C VAL A 56 8.58 24.52 2.92
N LYS A 57 7.70 24.06 3.82
CA LYS A 57 7.40 22.63 4.01
C LYS A 57 6.06 22.16 3.44
N THR A 58 5.26 23.06 2.86
CA THR A 58 3.87 22.78 2.47
C THR A 58 3.49 23.39 1.13
N HIS A 59 4.45 23.88 0.36
CA HIS A 59 4.22 24.62 -0.87
C HIS A 59 3.45 23.84 -1.94
N TYR A 60 3.69 22.53 -2.09
CA TYR A 60 2.92 21.69 -3.01
C TYR A 60 1.50 21.49 -2.51
N ALA A 61 1.33 21.21 -1.21
CA ALA A 61 0.01 21.06 -0.61
C ALA A 61 -0.83 22.34 -0.76
N VAL A 62 -0.22 23.51 -0.57
CA VAL A 62 -0.89 24.81 -0.74
C VAL A 62 -1.26 25.05 -2.20
N TYR A 63 -0.31 24.87 -3.13
CA TYR A 63 -0.52 25.13 -4.55
C TYR A 63 -1.59 24.19 -5.14
N ASN A 64 -1.50 22.89 -4.87
CA ASN A 64 -2.38 21.88 -5.45
C ASN A 64 -3.77 21.82 -4.77
N LYS A 65 -3.99 22.51 -3.64
CA LYS A 65 -5.19 22.31 -2.80
C LYS A 65 -6.51 22.42 -3.57
N VAL A 66 -6.67 23.47 -4.36
CA VAL A 66 -7.92 23.74 -5.08
C VAL A 66 -8.13 22.73 -6.21
N ALA A 67 -7.09 22.49 -7.01
CA ALA A 67 -7.10 21.52 -8.10
C ALA A 67 -7.36 20.09 -7.61
N TYR A 68 -6.70 19.68 -6.53
CA TYR A 68 -6.88 18.39 -5.88
C TYR A 68 -8.30 18.22 -5.33
N GLN A 69 -8.88 19.27 -4.73
CA GLN A 69 -10.25 19.21 -4.24
C GLN A 69 -11.25 19.02 -5.39
N LYS A 70 -11.06 19.72 -6.51
CA LYS A 70 -11.89 19.53 -7.71
C LYS A 70 -11.75 18.10 -8.27
N LEU A 71 -10.54 17.58 -8.41
CA LEU A 71 -10.30 16.19 -8.82
C LEU A 71 -11.00 15.19 -7.89
N ARG A 72 -10.95 15.44 -6.57
CA ARG A 72 -11.59 14.59 -5.57
C ARG A 72 -13.11 14.61 -5.69
N ASP A 73 -13.68 15.79 -5.90
CA ASP A 73 -15.12 15.95 -6.05
C ASP A 73 -15.61 15.28 -7.34
N ASP A 74 -14.85 15.39 -8.44
CA ASP A 74 -15.14 14.70 -9.71
C ASP A 74 -15.04 13.17 -9.57
N TYR A 75 -14.04 12.65 -8.85
CA TYR A 75 -13.96 11.21 -8.54
C TYR A 75 -15.12 10.74 -7.66
N ASN A 76 -15.54 11.54 -6.67
CA ASN A 76 -16.66 11.16 -5.82
C ASN A 76 -18.01 11.16 -6.57
N GLN A 77 -18.12 11.89 -7.68
CA GLN A 77 -19.24 11.82 -8.62
C GLN A 77 -19.18 10.57 -9.52
N ASP A 78 -17.98 10.15 -9.94
CA ASP A 78 -17.75 8.91 -10.70
C ASP A 78 -16.62 8.07 -10.06
N LYS A 79 -17.02 7.24 -9.09
CA LYS A 79 -16.09 6.40 -8.30
C LYS A 79 -15.48 5.24 -9.11
N SER A 80 -15.93 5.03 -10.35
CA SER A 80 -15.36 4.02 -11.25
C SER A 80 -14.09 4.51 -11.96
N ASN A 81 -13.79 5.81 -11.88
CA ASN A 81 -12.67 6.42 -12.57
C ASN A 81 -11.34 6.18 -11.84
N LEU A 82 -10.71 5.03 -12.15
CA LEU A 82 -9.45 4.61 -11.53
C LEU A 82 -8.25 5.49 -11.90
N LEU A 83 -8.30 6.23 -13.02
CA LEU A 83 -7.29 7.25 -13.34
C LEU A 83 -7.32 8.38 -12.31
N TYR A 84 -8.54 8.82 -11.95
CA TYR A 84 -8.72 9.90 -10.98
C TYR A 84 -8.35 9.42 -9.58
N LEU A 85 -8.74 8.20 -9.21
CA LEU A 85 -8.29 7.58 -7.96
C LEU A 85 -6.76 7.54 -7.89
N TYR A 86 -6.08 7.08 -8.95
CA TYR A 86 -4.63 7.02 -8.98
C TYR A 86 -3.97 8.40 -8.82
N LEU A 87 -4.48 9.43 -9.50
CA LEU A 87 -4.02 10.81 -9.32
C LEU A 87 -4.25 11.31 -7.88
N LEU A 88 -5.39 10.98 -7.27
CA LEU A 88 -5.65 11.29 -5.86
C LEU A 88 -4.64 10.61 -4.93
N LEU A 89 -4.12 9.42 -5.26
CA LEU A 89 -3.05 8.79 -4.50
C LEU A 89 -1.71 9.50 -4.70
N VAL A 90 -1.36 9.86 -5.94
CA VAL A 90 -0.11 10.59 -6.23
C VAL A 90 -0.04 11.90 -5.45
N TYR A 91 -1.12 12.68 -5.45
CA TYR A 91 -1.17 14.00 -4.81
C TYR A 91 -1.73 13.98 -3.38
N GLY A 92 -2.21 12.84 -2.91
CA GLY A 92 -2.86 12.69 -1.62
C GLY A 92 -1.88 12.55 -0.46
N PHE A 93 -2.32 12.92 0.74
CA PHE A 93 -1.50 12.79 1.94
C PHE A 93 -1.12 11.32 2.20
N ASN A 94 0.19 11.04 2.26
CA ASN A 94 0.80 9.72 2.45
C ASN A 94 0.39 8.64 1.42
N HIS A 95 -0.14 9.02 0.25
CA HIS A 95 -0.55 8.09 -0.81
C HIS A 95 -1.55 6.99 -0.37
N MET A 96 -2.27 7.19 0.73
CA MET A 96 -3.17 6.18 1.29
C MET A 96 -4.47 6.09 0.49
N ILE A 97 -5.15 4.94 0.56
CA ILE A 97 -6.54 4.81 0.12
C ILE A 97 -7.44 4.95 1.34
N ARG A 98 -8.28 5.98 1.41
CA ARG A 98 -9.22 6.17 2.53
C ARG A 98 -10.54 6.77 2.08
N PHE A 99 -11.62 6.12 2.51
CA PHE A 99 -13.00 6.52 2.25
C PHE A 99 -13.72 6.81 3.56
N ASN A 100 -14.72 7.70 3.54
CA ASN A 100 -15.62 7.93 4.66
C ASN A 100 -16.74 6.86 4.70
N GLY A 101 -17.62 6.93 5.71
CA GLY A 101 -18.76 6.01 5.84
C GLY A 101 -19.80 6.11 4.71
N SER A 102 -19.79 7.19 3.93
CA SER A 102 -20.61 7.35 2.72
C SER A 102 -19.94 6.78 1.46
N GLY A 103 -18.74 6.21 1.60
CA GLY A 103 -17.96 5.66 0.50
C GLY A 103 -17.28 6.73 -0.37
N ASP A 104 -17.14 7.97 0.11
CA ASP A 104 -16.45 9.03 -0.62
C ASP A 104 -14.97 9.08 -0.23
N PHE A 105 -14.10 9.30 -1.21
CA PHE A 105 -12.68 9.50 -0.97
C PHE A 105 -12.48 10.80 -0.19
N ASN A 106 -11.74 10.73 0.92
CA ASN A 106 -11.70 11.81 1.91
C ASN A 106 -10.29 12.21 2.40
N LEU A 107 -9.23 11.87 1.67
CA LEU A 107 -7.89 12.32 2.05
C LEU A 107 -7.67 13.79 1.66
N PRO A 108 -6.93 14.55 2.49
CA PRO A 108 -6.43 15.85 2.12
C PRO A 108 -5.28 15.73 1.10
N VAL A 109 -4.99 16.83 0.42
CA VAL A 109 -3.81 16.96 -0.44
C VAL A 109 -2.52 16.78 0.38
N GLY A 110 -1.57 16.04 -0.17
CA GLY A 110 -0.23 15.84 0.35
C GLY A 110 0.73 16.94 -0.10
N ASN A 111 1.92 16.99 0.51
CA ASN A 111 2.98 17.91 0.07
C ASN A 111 3.90 17.23 -0.95
N VAL A 112 3.32 16.82 -2.08
CA VAL A 112 3.99 16.10 -3.16
C VAL A 112 3.30 16.46 -4.48
N ASP A 113 4.03 16.31 -5.57
CA ASP A 113 3.56 16.50 -6.94
C ASP A 113 3.97 15.30 -7.81
N TYR A 114 3.55 15.32 -9.08
CA TYR A 114 4.04 14.37 -10.08
C TYR A 114 5.49 14.70 -10.45
N ASN A 115 6.41 14.04 -9.75
CA ASN A 115 7.86 14.20 -9.88
C ASN A 115 8.53 12.99 -10.54
N ARG A 116 9.85 13.08 -10.75
CA ARG A 116 10.65 12.03 -11.37
C ARG A 116 10.55 10.68 -10.67
N ASN A 117 10.45 10.65 -9.34
CA ASN A 117 10.34 9.40 -8.59
C ASN A 117 9.00 8.71 -8.85
N VAL A 118 7.90 9.48 -8.90
CA VAL A 118 6.56 8.95 -9.24
C VAL A 118 6.56 8.38 -10.66
N HIS A 119 7.11 9.12 -11.63
CA HIS A 119 7.21 8.66 -13.00
C HIS A 119 8.04 7.36 -13.11
N GLN A 120 9.21 7.33 -12.47
CA GLN A 120 10.10 6.16 -12.51
C GLN A 120 9.50 4.95 -11.79
N ALA A 121 8.74 5.15 -10.71
CA ALA A 121 8.03 4.08 -10.02
C ALA A 121 6.97 3.43 -10.94
N LEU A 122 6.21 4.25 -11.68
CA LEU A 122 5.26 3.76 -12.69
C LEU A 122 5.94 3.04 -13.84
N GLU A 123 7.04 3.59 -14.36
CA GLU A 123 7.82 2.94 -15.42
C GLU A 123 8.32 1.57 -14.95
N THR A 124 8.93 1.51 -13.76
CA THR A 124 9.41 0.27 -13.14
C THR A 124 8.28 -0.73 -12.94
N TYR A 125 7.11 -0.27 -12.48
CA TYR A 125 5.94 -1.13 -12.32
C TYR A 125 5.52 -1.75 -13.66
N PHE A 126 5.38 -0.93 -14.71
CA PHE A 126 4.98 -1.44 -16.03
C PHE A 126 6.02 -2.41 -16.60
N THR A 127 7.31 -2.07 -16.54
CA THR A 127 8.36 -2.96 -17.06
C THR A 127 8.43 -4.28 -16.31
N THR A 128 8.25 -4.25 -14.99
CA THR A 128 8.29 -5.45 -14.14
C THR A 128 7.07 -6.34 -14.37
N THR A 129 5.88 -5.75 -14.40
CA THR A 129 4.62 -6.52 -14.49
C THR A 129 4.27 -6.99 -15.89
N LYS A 130 4.87 -6.41 -16.93
CA LYS A 130 4.59 -6.73 -18.35
C LYS A 130 4.70 -8.22 -18.69
N ASN A 131 5.69 -8.90 -18.11
CA ASN A 131 5.99 -10.30 -18.42
C ASN A 131 5.63 -11.25 -17.27
N LEU A 132 4.95 -10.76 -16.23
CA LEU A 132 4.56 -11.58 -15.09
C LEU A 132 3.10 -12.04 -15.26
N GLU A 133 2.88 -13.33 -15.02
CA GLU A 133 1.55 -13.88 -14.83
C GLU A 133 1.10 -13.60 -13.40
N ILE A 134 0.27 -12.57 -13.24
CA ILE A 134 -0.24 -12.14 -11.95
C ILE A 134 -1.76 -12.29 -11.96
N ASN A 135 -2.28 -13.07 -11.03
CA ASN A 135 -3.71 -13.10 -10.71
C ASN A 135 -3.95 -12.20 -9.50
N PHE A 136 -4.91 -11.29 -9.62
CA PHE A 136 -5.34 -10.43 -8.53
C PHE A 136 -6.65 -10.95 -7.96
N GLU A 137 -6.75 -11.04 -6.64
CA GLU A 137 -7.93 -11.50 -5.95
C GLU A 137 -8.27 -10.58 -4.77
N ASN A 138 -9.56 -10.51 -4.45
CA ASN A 138 -10.08 -9.75 -3.33
C ASN A 138 -10.88 -10.67 -2.41
N LEU A 139 -10.18 -11.59 -1.75
CA LEU A 139 -10.77 -12.58 -0.85
C LEU A 139 -10.25 -12.42 0.57
N ASP A 140 -11.01 -12.96 1.53
CA ASP A 140 -10.45 -13.24 2.85
C ASP A 140 -9.25 -14.19 2.73
N PHE A 141 -8.20 -13.99 3.52
CA PHE A 141 -6.96 -14.75 3.36
C PHE A 141 -7.14 -16.26 3.63
N VAL A 142 -8.09 -16.65 4.49
CA VAL A 142 -8.40 -18.06 4.75
C VAL A 142 -9.10 -18.67 3.55
N GLU A 143 -10.07 -17.96 2.98
CA GLU A 143 -10.75 -18.39 1.76
C GLU A 143 -9.78 -18.50 0.59
N PHE A 144 -8.94 -17.47 0.39
CA PHE A 144 -7.91 -17.43 -0.62
C PHE A 144 -7.01 -18.66 -0.54
N LEU A 145 -6.34 -18.89 0.60
CA LEU A 145 -5.38 -19.98 0.72
C LEU A 145 -6.02 -21.37 0.63
N ARG A 146 -7.28 -21.54 1.07
CA ARG A 146 -8.00 -22.81 0.93
C ARG A 146 -8.46 -23.11 -0.50
N ARG A 147 -8.58 -22.09 -1.35
CA ARG A 147 -8.99 -22.26 -2.75
C ARG A 147 -7.89 -22.86 -3.62
N TYR A 148 -6.63 -22.66 -3.23
CA TYR A 148 -5.48 -23.15 -3.98
C TYR A 148 -5.05 -24.53 -3.54
N SER A 149 -4.71 -25.38 -4.51
CA SER A 149 -4.04 -26.65 -4.29
C SER A 149 -2.55 -26.48 -4.53
N PHE A 150 -1.81 -26.22 -3.44
CA PHE A 150 -0.38 -25.93 -3.52
C PHE A 150 0.43 -27.12 -4.04
N GLN A 151 1.41 -26.82 -4.89
CA GLN A 151 2.42 -27.75 -5.37
C GLN A 151 3.67 -27.66 -4.49
N LYS A 152 4.53 -28.68 -4.56
CA LYS A 152 5.73 -28.79 -3.71
C LYS A 152 6.69 -27.58 -3.81
N ASP A 153 6.74 -26.94 -4.97
CA ASP A 153 7.63 -25.81 -5.23
C ASP A 153 6.93 -24.44 -5.03
N ASP A 154 5.67 -24.45 -4.59
CA ASP A 154 4.97 -23.21 -4.26
C ASP A 154 5.52 -22.58 -2.99
N PHE A 155 5.46 -21.25 -2.97
CA PHE A 155 5.91 -20.44 -1.84
C PHE A 155 4.82 -19.44 -1.46
N VAL A 156 4.47 -19.42 -0.17
CA VAL A 156 3.44 -18.52 0.37
C VAL A 156 4.09 -17.43 1.21
N TYR A 157 4.06 -16.20 0.70
CA TYR A 157 4.45 -15.01 1.47
C TYR A 157 3.21 -14.33 2.05
N LEU A 158 3.26 -13.99 3.35
CA LEU A 158 2.19 -13.28 4.04
C LEU A 158 2.73 -12.08 4.80
N ASP A 159 2.04 -10.96 4.63
CA ASP A 159 2.29 -9.70 5.33
C ASP A 159 0.94 -9.15 5.84
N PRO A 160 0.36 -9.77 6.88
CA PRO A 160 -0.94 -9.40 7.40
C PRO A 160 -0.87 -8.09 8.20
N PRO A 161 -2.02 -7.48 8.52
CA PRO A 161 -2.02 -6.37 9.48
C PRO A 161 -1.48 -6.82 10.85
N TYR A 162 -0.57 -6.04 11.45
CA TYR A 162 0.06 -6.44 12.71
C TYR A 162 -0.80 -6.05 13.91
N LEU A 163 -1.24 -7.04 14.69
CA LEU A 163 -2.15 -6.91 15.83
C LEU A 163 -1.74 -5.80 16.82
N ILE A 164 -0.44 -5.66 17.09
CA ILE A 164 0.09 -4.72 18.09
C ILE A 164 0.50 -3.35 17.53
N SER A 165 0.30 -3.12 16.23
CA SER A 165 0.58 -1.83 15.59
C SER A 165 -0.72 -1.07 15.25
N LYS A 166 -0.64 0.25 15.07
CA LYS A 166 -1.80 1.10 14.73
C LYS A 166 -1.58 1.77 13.38
N CYS A 167 -2.28 1.30 12.36
CA CYS A 167 -2.39 1.96 11.05
C CYS A 167 -3.78 1.72 10.43
N GLU A 168 -4.10 2.46 9.36
CA GLU A 168 -5.40 2.35 8.67
C GLU A 168 -5.65 0.91 8.15
N TYR A 169 -4.60 0.24 7.69
CA TYR A 169 -4.62 -1.15 7.22
C TYR A 169 -4.95 -2.18 8.31
N ASN A 170 -4.66 -1.88 9.59
CA ASN A 170 -4.96 -2.78 10.71
C ASN A 170 -6.42 -2.73 11.17
N LYS A 171 -7.23 -1.82 10.62
CA LYS A 171 -8.65 -1.71 11.02
C LYS A 171 -9.38 -3.02 10.70
N GLY A 172 -9.95 -3.62 11.75
CA GLY A 172 -10.70 -4.87 11.63
C GLY A 172 -9.86 -6.14 11.71
N TRP A 173 -8.54 -6.05 11.92
CA TRP A 173 -7.72 -7.21 12.29
C TRP A 173 -7.85 -7.45 13.80
N THR A 174 -8.24 -8.67 14.18
CA THR A 174 -8.46 -9.05 15.58
C THR A 174 -7.59 -10.23 15.97
N GLN A 175 -7.60 -10.59 17.26
CA GLN A 175 -6.94 -11.80 17.74
C GLN A 175 -7.47 -13.07 17.07
N GLU A 176 -8.75 -13.09 16.63
CA GLU A 176 -9.32 -14.24 15.92
C GLU A 176 -8.70 -14.40 14.54
N ASN A 177 -8.40 -13.28 13.85
CA ASN A 177 -7.70 -13.31 12.57
C ASN A 177 -6.26 -13.80 12.74
N ASP A 178 -5.57 -13.31 13.77
CA ASP A 178 -4.20 -13.76 14.12
C ASP A 178 -4.20 -15.27 14.43
N ASP A 179 -5.11 -15.74 15.28
CA ASP A 179 -5.24 -17.16 15.62
C ASP A 179 -5.57 -18.04 14.39
N ALA A 180 -6.41 -17.55 13.47
CA ALA A 180 -6.75 -18.26 12.23
C ALA A 180 -5.55 -18.33 11.27
N LEU A 181 -4.77 -17.25 11.18
CA LEU A 181 -3.54 -17.18 10.39
C LEU A 181 -2.51 -18.20 10.89
N LEU A 182 -2.21 -18.23 12.20
CA LEU A 182 -1.21 -19.14 12.74
C LEU A 182 -1.58 -20.62 12.49
N LYS A 183 -2.86 -20.98 12.69
CA LYS A 183 -3.37 -22.33 12.38
C LYS A 183 -3.24 -22.69 10.91
N LEU A 184 -3.41 -21.72 10.02
CA LEU A 184 -3.30 -21.92 8.58
C LEU A 184 -1.85 -22.16 8.16
N LEU A 185 -0.89 -21.46 8.80
CA LEU A 185 0.53 -21.68 8.56
C LEU A 185 0.99 -23.04 9.07
N ASP A 186 0.51 -23.47 10.24
CA ASP A 186 0.75 -24.85 10.73
C ASP A 186 0.19 -25.91 9.77
N TYR A 187 -0.96 -25.63 9.15
CA TYR A 187 -1.51 -26.51 8.11
C TYR A 187 -0.61 -26.56 6.87
N LEU A 188 -0.16 -25.41 6.35
CA LEU A 188 0.76 -25.36 5.20
C LEU A 188 2.06 -26.11 5.50
N ASP A 189 2.61 -25.94 6.71
CA ASP A 189 3.80 -26.67 7.17
C ASP A 189 3.60 -28.19 7.14
N SER A 190 2.46 -28.67 7.67
CA SER A 190 2.12 -30.10 7.66
C SER A 190 1.99 -30.70 6.26
N GLN A 191 1.74 -29.86 5.24
CA GLN A 191 1.69 -30.26 3.84
C GLN A 191 3.05 -30.13 3.13
N GLY A 192 4.09 -29.66 3.84
CA GLY A 192 5.42 -29.43 3.28
C GLY A 192 5.50 -28.21 2.36
N ILE A 193 4.56 -27.26 2.48
CA ILE A 193 4.55 -26.03 1.68
C ILE A 193 5.39 -24.96 2.37
N LYS A 194 6.29 -24.33 1.62
CA LYS A 194 7.16 -23.28 2.16
C LYS A 194 6.37 -21.99 2.37
N PHE A 195 6.53 -21.37 3.54
CA PHE A 195 5.96 -20.07 3.81
C PHE A 195 6.97 -19.11 4.43
N ALA A 196 6.69 -17.81 4.29
CA ALA A 196 7.32 -16.75 5.05
C ALA A 196 6.27 -15.75 5.55
N LEU A 197 6.33 -15.41 6.83
CA LEU A 197 5.44 -14.47 7.50
C LEU A 197 6.24 -13.25 7.97
N SER A 198 5.90 -12.07 7.48
CA SER A 198 6.34 -10.79 8.05
C SER A 198 5.41 -10.40 9.20
N ASN A 199 5.99 -10.00 10.34
CA ASN A 199 5.21 -9.52 11.48
C ASN A 199 6.06 -8.69 12.46
N VAL A 200 5.45 -8.24 13.56
CA VAL A 200 6.09 -7.47 14.63
C VAL A 200 5.85 -8.16 15.98
N LEU A 201 6.93 -8.58 16.65
CA LEU A 201 6.86 -9.20 17.97
C LEU A 201 6.66 -8.18 19.09
N VAL A 202 7.32 -7.03 18.97
CA VAL A 202 7.27 -5.94 19.96
C VAL A 202 7.05 -4.63 19.24
N HIS A 203 6.12 -3.80 19.70
CA HIS A 203 5.92 -2.46 19.17
C HIS A 203 5.54 -1.50 20.29
N LYS A 204 6.36 -0.48 20.53
CA LYS A 204 6.11 0.57 21.55
C LYS A 204 5.79 0.01 22.93
N GLY A 205 6.48 -1.06 23.33
CA GLY A 205 6.31 -1.73 24.62
C GLY A 205 5.20 -2.79 24.66
N ASN A 206 4.35 -2.90 23.64
CA ASN A 206 3.40 -4.00 23.50
C ASN A 206 4.08 -5.23 22.90
N VAL A 207 3.75 -6.43 23.39
CA VAL A 207 4.31 -7.70 22.91
C VAL A 207 3.16 -8.58 22.39
N ASN A 208 3.31 -9.16 21.19
CA ASN A 208 2.41 -10.21 20.71
C ASN A 208 2.89 -11.56 21.27
N GLU A 209 2.48 -11.88 22.50
CA GLU A 209 2.93 -13.09 23.21
C GLU A 209 2.54 -14.39 22.50
N LYS A 210 1.36 -14.42 21.87
CA LYS A 210 0.91 -15.59 21.11
C LYS A 210 1.79 -15.85 19.90
N LEU A 211 2.03 -14.83 19.09
CA LEU A 211 2.95 -14.91 17.94
C LEU A 211 4.36 -15.28 18.39
N LYS A 212 4.87 -14.63 19.46
CA LYS A 212 6.20 -14.90 20.01
C LYS A 212 6.37 -16.35 20.44
N LYS A 213 5.36 -16.93 21.09
CA LYS A 213 5.36 -18.34 21.48
C LYS A 213 5.27 -19.27 20.27
N TRP A 214 4.38 -18.98 19.33
CA TRP A 214 4.20 -19.78 18.11
C TRP A 214 5.46 -19.80 17.23
N ALA A 215 6.13 -18.66 17.10
CA ALA A 215 7.33 -18.50 16.29
C ALA A 215 8.51 -19.37 16.76
N GLN A 216 8.51 -19.86 18.01
CA GLN A 216 9.54 -20.76 18.53
C GLN A 216 9.59 -22.12 17.81
N ASN A 217 8.53 -22.48 17.09
CA ASN A 217 8.47 -23.72 16.31
C ASN A 217 9.10 -23.57 14.92
N TYR A 218 9.53 -22.36 14.54
CA TYR A 218 9.96 -22.01 13.19
C TYR A 218 11.27 -21.22 13.21
N HIS A 219 11.85 -20.95 12.03
CA HIS A 219 13.03 -20.10 11.90
C HIS A 219 12.63 -18.63 12.00
N VAL A 220 13.20 -17.90 12.96
CA VAL A 220 12.88 -16.49 13.22
C VAL A 220 14.09 -15.61 12.87
N HIS A 221 13.90 -14.71 11.91
CA HIS A 221 14.91 -13.76 11.48
C HIS A 221 14.58 -12.37 12.05
N GLN A 222 15.44 -11.85 12.94
CA GLN A 222 15.19 -10.60 13.70
C GLN A 222 16.15 -9.46 13.36
N ASP A 223 17.19 -9.71 12.57
CA ASP A 223 18.19 -8.71 12.16
C ASP A 223 17.67 -7.82 11.02
N LEU A 224 16.43 -7.33 11.16
CA LEU A 224 15.78 -6.42 10.24
C LEU A 224 15.97 -4.99 10.75
N GLN A 225 16.73 -4.17 10.01
CA GLN A 225 16.87 -2.76 10.36
C GLN A 225 15.61 -1.99 9.92
N SER A 226 14.79 -1.58 10.88
CA SER A 226 13.61 -0.73 10.62
C SER A 226 13.70 0.61 11.34
N ASN A 227 13.43 1.70 10.61
CA ASN A 227 13.34 3.06 11.12
C ASN A 227 11.87 3.51 11.12
N TYR A 228 11.13 3.15 12.17
CA TYR A 228 9.74 3.56 12.32
C TYR A 228 9.61 5.05 12.67
N ILE A 229 8.90 5.80 11.82
CA ILE A 229 8.49 7.18 12.09
C ILE A 229 6.96 7.20 12.20
N SER A 230 6.44 7.52 13.37
CA SER A 230 5.03 7.72 13.64
C SER A 230 4.67 9.21 13.56
N TYR A 231 3.48 9.51 13.05
CA TYR A 231 2.92 10.86 13.09
C TYR A 231 2.56 11.31 14.53
N HIS A 232 2.22 10.36 15.41
CA HIS A 232 1.70 10.67 16.75
C HIS A 232 2.75 10.70 17.86
N ASP A 233 3.71 9.78 17.84
CA ASP A 233 4.72 9.67 18.90
C ASP A 233 5.96 8.90 18.41
N ASN A 234 7.13 9.54 18.50
CA ASN A 234 8.43 9.03 18.08
C ASN A 234 9.40 8.79 19.26
N THR A 235 8.92 8.85 20.51
CA THR A 235 9.75 8.76 21.71
C THR A 235 10.17 7.34 22.05
N ILE A 236 9.32 6.34 21.77
CA ILE A 236 9.61 4.91 21.99
C ILE A 236 9.91 4.23 20.64
N LYS A 237 11.18 3.90 20.41
CA LYS A 237 11.67 3.26 19.18
C LYS A 237 11.76 1.73 19.27
N ASN A 238 11.28 1.12 20.34
CA ASN A 238 11.35 -0.33 20.50
C ASN A 238 10.31 -1.03 19.62
N THR A 239 10.70 -1.33 18.38
CA THR A 239 9.96 -2.21 17.47
C THR A 239 10.86 -3.35 17.04
N VAL A 240 10.37 -4.57 17.16
CA VAL A 240 11.08 -5.79 16.75
C VAL A 240 10.26 -6.42 15.62
N GLU A 241 10.64 -6.09 14.39
CA GLU A 241 10.16 -6.77 13.19
C GLU A 241 10.79 -8.15 13.07
N VAL A 242 10.04 -9.09 12.50
CA VAL A 242 10.50 -10.44 12.25
C VAL A 242 10.02 -10.95 10.90
N LEU A 243 10.85 -11.78 10.28
CA LEU A 243 10.44 -12.71 9.25
C LEU A 243 10.47 -14.13 9.85
N ILE A 244 9.37 -14.87 9.74
CA ILE A 244 9.26 -16.24 10.26
C ILE A 244 9.10 -17.21 9.09
N THR A 245 9.95 -18.24 9.00
CA THR A 245 9.98 -19.24 7.91
C THR A 245 9.99 -20.68 8.42
N ASN A 246 9.45 -21.61 7.63
CA ASN A 246 9.49 -23.06 7.92
C ASN A 246 10.59 -23.83 7.17
N TYR A 247 11.57 -23.12 6.62
CA TYR A 247 12.72 -23.66 5.89
C TYR A 247 13.99 -22.87 6.23
#